data_AF-A0A356B952-F1
#
_entry.id   AF-A0A356B952-F1
#
_cell.length_a   1.000
_cell.length_b   1.000
_cell.length_c   1.000
_cell.angle_alpha   90.00
_cell.angle_beta   90.00
_cell.angle_gamma   90.00
#
_symmetry.space_group_name_H-M   'P 1'
#
loop_
_entity.id
_entity.type
_entity.pdbx_description
1 polymer ?
#
loop_
_entity_poly.entity_id
_entity_poly.type
_entity_poly.pdbx_seq_one_letter_code
_entity_poly.pdbx_strand_id
1 'polypeptide(L)'
;MLADFHFLRPLWLLSLLPVLLFAILLYFHRREHSPWHSLIAPHLQQALLGGQLLLKKQPLALPLLLCCWLVTSIALAGPSWQKLPQPAFALKKATVLVLDMSMSMRATDMAPDRLTQMRFAALDFTDQLREGELALLSFAGDAFVISPLTPDHNNIRLLIPDLKPEIMPVQGSNLVAALQQADKLLRQAGYPRGDVVVFTDGFDNNSFRELQDLVNNWPHRLSVLGFGTEDGAPVQLENGELLKTATGAVVIPKLPQPQLATLARQSGGVYTQASTTGDMLNDIINLPPLSALDQADTTKQIQGDQWQDNAIYLVWLLLPLLLLNRKYSSLLAIGVVMLLPAPSHAFEWRDLWQTRQQQAQQDYQQGDYNSARQKFKEPLWQGNAAYRNGDFQQAEQAYRSATAQTPTADAYHNLGNSLAQQQRYE
;
A
#
# COMPACT_ATOMS: atom_id res chain seq x y z
N MET A 1 17.29 -31.71 1.23
CA MET A 1 15.84 -31.82 0.94
C MET A 1 15.01 -32.27 2.15
N LEU A 2 15.55 -33.03 3.13
CA LEU A 2 14.83 -33.39 4.36
C LEU A 2 15.22 -32.58 5.62
N ALA A 3 16.25 -31.73 5.52
CA ALA A 3 16.80 -30.99 6.68
C ALA A 3 15.86 -29.88 7.21
N ASP A 4 14.89 -29.46 6.42
CA ASP A 4 14.00 -28.34 6.72
C ASP A 4 12.58 -28.77 7.14
N PHE A 5 12.33 -30.08 7.27
CA PHE A 5 11.02 -30.59 7.65
C PHE A 5 10.74 -30.39 9.14
N HIS A 6 9.66 -29.69 9.46
CA HIS A 6 9.17 -29.55 10.83
C HIS A 6 7.65 -29.35 10.85
N PHE A 7 7.06 -29.46 12.04
CA PHE A 7 5.65 -29.17 12.27
C PHE A 7 5.50 -27.76 12.82
N LEU A 8 4.63 -26.96 12.22
CA LEU A 8 4.32 -25.60 12.70
C LEU A 8 3.60 -25.63 14.06
N ARG A 9 2.84 -26.70 14.33
CA ARG A 9 1.99 -26.84 15.52
C ARG A 9 2.09 -28.25 16.11
N PRO A 10 3.24 -28.66 16.67
CA PRO A 10 3.49 -30.04 17.10
C PRO A 10 2.54 -30.54 18.20
N LEU A 11 1.92 -29.64 18.97
CA LEU A 11 0.94 -29.99 20.02
C LEU A 11 -0.25 -30.78 19.50
N TRP A 12 -0.63 -30.62 18.23
CA TRP A 12 -1.72 -31.40 17.63
C TRP A 12 -1.41 -32.89 17.50
N LEU A 13 -0.14 -33.30 17.56
CA LEU A 13 0.23 -34.71 17.59
C LEU A 13 -0.26 -35.43 18.86
N LEU A 14 -0.55 -34.70 19.94
CA LEU A 14 -1.16 -35.29 21.14
C LEU A 14 -2.57 -35.86 20.86
N SER A 15 -3.25 -35.41 19.81
CA SER A 15 -4.50 -35.99 19.30
C SER A 15 -4.35 -37.46 18.90
N LEU A 16 -3.13 -37.96 18.66
CA LEU A 16 -2.90 -39.39 18.36
C LEU A 16 -3.11 -40.31 19.58
N LEU A 17 -2.96 -39.80 20.80
CA LEU A 17 -3.19 -40.58 22.03
C LEU A 17 -4.64 -41.08 22.17
N PRO A 18 -5.68 -40.22 22.07
CA PRO A 18 -7.07 -40.69 22.12
C PRO A 18 -7.42 -41.60 20.95
N VAL A 19 -6.82 -41.42 19.76
CA VAL A 19 -6.98 -42.33 18.61
C VAL A 19 -6.53 -43.74 18.96
N LEU A 20 -5.33 -43.86 19.53
CA LEU A 20 -4.74 -45.14 19.92
C LEU A 20 -5.57 -45.82 21.02
N LEU A 21 -5.96 -45.06 22.05
CA LEU A 21 -6.80 -45.55 23.13
C LEU A 21 -8.16 -46.06 22.61
N PHE A 22 -8.81 -45.29 21.74
CA PHE A 22 -10.09 -45.66 21.14
C PHE A 22 -9.96 -46.91 20.25
N ALA A 23 -8.88 -47.01 19.47
CA ALA A 23 -8.59 -48.20 18.67
C ALA A 23 -8.40 -49.46 19.54
N ILE A 24 -7.69 -49.34 20.66
CA ILE A 24 -7.46 -50.44 21.62
C ILE A 24 -8.77 -50.85 22.30
N LEU A 25 -9.56 -49.90 22.81
CA LEU A 25 -10.85 -50.18 23.44
C LEU A 25 -11.80 -50.88 22.47
N LEU A 26 -11.82 -50.46 21.21
CA LEU A 26 -12.64 -51.09 20.18
C LEU A 26 -12.13 -52.48 19.79
N TYR A 27 -10.81 -52.70 19.78
CA TYR A 27 -10.24 -54.01 19.54
C TYR A 27 -10.68 -55.02 20.61
N PHE A 28 -10.67 -54.61 21.89
CA PHE A 28 -11.15 -55.44 22.99
C PHE A 28 -12.67 -55.61 22.96
N HIS A 29 -13.44 -54.55 22.70
CA HIS A 29 -14.90 -54.64 22.65
C HIS A 29 -15.41 -55.49 21.47
N ARG A 30 -14.68 -55.56 20.36
CA ARG A 30 -14.99 -56.45 19.24
C ARG A 30 -14.67 -57.92 19.51
N ARG A 31 -13.84 -58.22 20.51
CA ARG A 31 -13.53 -59.59 20.94
C ARG A 31 -14.61 -60.15 21.86
N GLU A 32 -15.41 -59.30 22.51
CA GLU A 32 -16.54 -59.74 23.31
C GLU A 32 -17.68 -60.20 22.38
N HIS A 33 -18.01 -61.50 22.48
CA HIS A 33 -19.20 -62.04 21.85
C HIS A 33 -20.42 -61.32 22.39
N SER A 34 -21.29 -60.85 21.48
CA SER A 34 -22.53 -60.15 21.81
C SER A 34 -23.24 -60.83 23.00
N PRO A 35 -23.53 -60.11 24.11
CA PRO A 35 -24.05 -60.70 25.35
C PRO A 35 -25.35 -61.49 25.13
N TRP A 36 -26.05 -61.22 24.04
CA TRP A 36 -27.23 -61.92 23.54
C TRP A 36 -27.01 -63.40 23.18
N HIS A 37 -25.77 -63.83 22.94
CA HIS A 37 -25.46 -65.26 22.75
C HIS A 37 -25.56 -66.08 24.04
N SER A 38 -25.43 -65.44 25.21
CA SER A 38 -25.53 -66.12 26.51
C SER A 38 -26.96 -66.19 27.07
N LEU A 39 -27.87 -65.35 26.56
CA LEU A 39 -29.22 -65.16 27.11
C LEU A 39 -30.35 -65.74 26.25
N ILE A 40 -30.07 -66.18 25.02
CA ILE A 40 -31.10 -66.69 24.08
C ILE A 40 -30.68 -68.06 23.52
N ALA A 41 -31.58 -69.04 23.58
CA ALA A 41 -31.35 -70.36 23.02
C ALA A 41 -31.14 -70.28 21.48
N PRO A 42 -30.16 -71.01 20.90
CA PRO A 42 -29.73 -70.85 19.50
C PRO A 42 -30.85 -70.98 18.46
N HIS A 43 -31.85 -71.82 18.75
CA HIS A 43 -32.96 -72.10 17.83
C HIS A 43 -34.04 -71.00 17.78
N LEU A 44 -34.07 -70.09 18.76
CA LEU A 44 -35.03 -68.97 18.84
C LEU A 44 -34.47 -67.67 18.25
N GLN A 45 -33.15 -67.56 18.07
CA GLN A 45 -32.50 -66.36 17.54
C GLN A 45 -32.93 -66.03 16.10
N GLN A 46 -33.17 -67.04 15.26
CA GLN A 46 -33.54 -66.85 13.85
C GLN A 46 -34.96 -66.28 13.65
N ALA A 47 -35.88 -66.49 14.61
CA ALA A 47 -37.28 -66.09 14.50
C ALA A 47 -37.58 -64.74 15.18
N LEU A 48 -36.88 -64.40 16.26
CA LEU A 48 -37.09 -63.16 17.04
C LEU A 48 -36.28 -61.98 16.53
N LEU A 49 -35.09 -62.23 15.97
CA LEU A 49 -34.21 -61.20 15.44
C LEU A 49 -34.30 -61.25 13.91
N GLY A 50 -35.34 -60.62 13.34
CA GLY A 50 -35.55 -60.53 11.90
C GLY A 50 -34.24 -60.32 11.14
N GLY A 51 -33.85 -61.33 10.36
CA GLY A 51 -32.49 -61.58 9.87
C GLY A 51 -31.88 -60.59 8.88
N GLN A 52 -32.30 -59.32 8.89
CA GLN A 52 -31.80 -58.29 7.96
C GLN A 52 -31.21 -57.05 8.66
N LEU A 53 -31.51 -56.80 9.95
CA LEU A 53 -31.06 -55.57 10.62
C LEU A 53 -29.73 -55.68 11.39
N LEU A 54 -29.24 -56.89 11.68
CA LEU A 54 -28.07 -57.10 12.55
C LEU A 54 -26.75 -57.40 11.83
N LEU A 55 -26.74 -57.50 10.49
CA LEU A 55 -25.58 -58.00 9.74
C LEU A 55 -25.20 -57.11 8.54
N LYS A 56 -25.26 -55.79 8.68
CA LYS A 56 -24.39 -54.91 7.87
C LYS A 56 -23.21 -54.45 8.72
N LYS A 57 -22.39 -55.41 9.15
CA LYS A 57 -21.03 -55.11 9.62
C LYS A 57 -20.33 -54.45 8.44
N GLN A 58 -20.01 -53.17 8.54
CA GLN A 58 -19.07 -52.50 7.64
C GLN A 58 -17.69 -52.61 8.30
N PRO A 59 -16.95 -53.73 8.12
CA PRO A 59 -15.67 -53.94 8.80
C PRO A 59 -14.67 -52.82 8.50
N LEU A 60 -14.81 -52.19 7.33
CA LEU A 60 -13.99 -51.11 6.82
C LEU A 60 -14.33 -49.71 7.36
N ALA A 61 -15.55 -49.45 7.86
CA ALA A 61 -15.94 -48.09 8.25
C ALA A 61 -15.14 -47.56 9.46
N LEU A 62 -14.82 -48.45 10.40
CA LEU A 62 -14.07 -48.12 11.60
C LEU A 62 -12.56 -47.88 11.35
N PRO A 63 -11.82 -48.77 10.68
CA PRO A 63 -10.42 -48.50 10.35
C PRO A 63 -10.28 -47.28 9.43
N LEU A 64 -11.26 -47.04 8.55
CA LEU A 64 -11.32 -45.84 7.72
C LEU A 64 -11.48 -44.56 8.56
N LEU A 65 -12.34 -44.58 9.58
CA LEU A 65 -12.51 -43.44 10.51
C LEU A 65 -11.22 -43.17 11.31
N LEU A 66 -10.56 -44.21 11.81
CA LEU A 66 -9.28 -44.08 12.51
C LEU A 66 -8.19 -43.51 11.58
N CYS A 67 -8.16 -43.95 10.32
CA CYS A 67 -7.25 -43.44 9.30
C CYS A 67 -7.53 -41.96 8.98
N CYS A 68 -8.80 -41.56 8.82
CA CYS A 68 -9.17 -40.15 8.66
C CYS A 68 -8.69 -39.32 9.85
N TRP A 69 -8.93 -39.76 11.08
CA TRP A 69 -8.53 -39.00 12.27
C TRP A 69 -7.00 -38.87 12.38
N LEU A 70 -6.25 -39.92 12.01
CA LEU A 70 -4.79 -39.87 11.97
C LEU A 70 -4.29 -38.84 10.93
N VAL A 71 -4.83 -38.87 9.70
CA VAL A 71 -4.47 -37.91 8.65
C VAL A 71 -4.83 -36.48 9.04
N THR A 72 -6.00 -36.26 9.65
CA THR A 72 -6.42 -34.94 10.16
C THR A 72 -5.48 -34.44 11.25
N SER A 73 -5.04 -35.31 12.17
CA SER A 73 -4.12 -34.92 13.25
C SER A 73 -2.76 -34.47 12.70
N ILE A 74 -2.26 -35.14 11.66
CA ILE A 74 -1.02 -34.75 10.97
C ILE A 74 -1.23 -33.44 10.19
N ALA A 75 -2.38 -33.26 9.53
CA ALA A 75 -2.71 -32.03 8.82
C ALA A 75 -2.77 -30.82 9.78
N LEU A 76 -3.40 -30.98 10.94
CA LEU A 76 -3.48 -29.92 11.95
C LEU A 76 -2.12 -29.57 12.59
N ALA A 77 -1.19 -30.53 12.62
CA ALA A 77 0.18 -30.28 13.04
C ALA A 77 0.96 -29.37 12.06
N GLY A 78 0.46 -29.20 10.83
CA GLY A 78 1.01 -28.28 9.83
C GLY A 78 2.40 -28.70 9.37
N PRO A 79 2.55 -29.78 8.59
CA PRO A 79 3.85 -30.20 8.08
C PRO A 79 4.38 -29.13 7.12
N SER A 80 5.59 -28.65 7.36
CA SER A 80 6.24 -27.66 6.51
C SER A 80 7.65 -28.09 6.10
N TRP A 81 7.99 -27.81 4.85
CA TRP A 81 9.31 -28.07 4.25
C TRP A 81 9.71 -27.00 3.23
N GLN A 82 8.95 -25.91 3.14
CA GLN A 82 9.17 -24.83 2.18
C GLN A 82 9.00 -23.48 2.88
N LYS A 83 9.99 -22.59 2.74
CA LYS A 83 9.89 -21.19 3.19
C LYS A 83 9.19 -20.36 2.11
N LEU A 84 8.34 -19.42 2.52
CA LEU A 84 7.79 -18.42 1.61
C LEU A 84 8.82 -17.30 1.44
N PRO A 85 9.21 -16.94 0.20
CA PRO A 85 9.95 -15.70 -0.03
C PRO A 85 9.02 -14.52 0.29
N GLN A 86 9.34 -13.75 1.34
CA GLN A 86 8.70 -12.46 1.55
C GLN A 86 9.34 -11.43 0.60
N PRO A 87 8.55 -10.64 -0.14
CA PRO A 87 9.08 -9.57 -0.98
C PRO A 87 9.49 -8.38 -0.11
N ALA A 88 10.57 -8.51 0.64
CA ALA A 88 11.22 -7.37 1.30
C ALA A 88 12.27 -6.77 0.34
N PHE A 89 11.88 -6.48 -0.90
CA PHE A 89 12.69 -5.68 -1.80
C PHE A 89 12.36 -4.21 -1.57
N ALA A 90 12.65 -3.68 -0.39
CA ALA A 90 12.91 -2.25 -0.32
C ALA A 90 14.22 -2.05 -1.08
N LEU A 91 14.18 -1.43 -2.26
CA LEU A 91 15.42 -0.99 -2.88
C LEU A 91 16.14 -0.12 -1.85
N LYS A 92 17.34 -0.55 -1.43
CA LYS A 92 18.24 0.25 -0.59
C LYS A 92 18.77 1.42 -1.43
N LYS A 93 17.88 2.39 -1.67
CA LYS A 93 18.14 3.66 -2.33
C LYS A 93 17.79 4.74 -1.31
N ALA A 94 18.78 5.55 -0.97
CA ALA A 94 18.60 6.72 -0.12
C ALA A 94 18.82 7.98 -0.95
N THR A 95 17.87 8.89 -0.87
CA THR A 95 17.94 10.20 -1.50
C THR A 95 17.82 11.29 -0.45
N VAL A 96 18.69 12.30 -0.49
CA VAL A 96 18.59 13.51 0.33
C VAL A 96 18.19 14.66 -0.58
N LEU A 97 16.98 15.18 -0.41
CA LEU A 97 16.53 16.41 -1.08
C LEU A 97 16.97 17.61 -0.24
N VAL A 98 17.76 18.48 -0.85
CA VAL A 98 18.33 19.68 -0.23
C VAL A 98 17.69 20.90 -0.88
N LEU A 99 16.98 21.72 -0.11
CA LEU A 99 16.31 22.93 -0.60
C LEU A 99 17.00 24.19 -0.09
N ASP A 100 17.33 25.09 -1.01
CA ASP A 100 17.88 26.41 -0.69
C ASP A 100 16.79 27.35 -0.15
N MET A 101 17.03 27.89 1.04
CA MET A 101 16.18 28.82 1.76
C MET A 101 16.91 30.16 2.00
N SER A 102 17.85 30.51 1.14
CA SER A 102 18.48 31.83 1.14
C SER A 102 17.52 32.91 0.61
N MET A 103 17.76 34.17 0.98
CA MET A 103 16.92 35.29 0.51
C MET A 103 16.93 35.47 -1.01
N SER A 104 17.96 35.01 -1.72
CA SER A 104 18.03 35.11 -3.18
C SER A 104 16.97 34.28 -3.91
N MET A 105 16.40 33.27 -3.24
CA MET A 105 15.25 32.51 -3.73
C MET A 105 13.96 33.34 -3.83
N ARG A 106 13.92 34.56 -3.26
CA ARG A 106 12.80 35.50 -3.45
C ARG A 106 12.94 36.36 -4.73
N ALA A 107 13.95 36.12 -5.56
CA ALA A 107 14.06 36.79 -6.85
C ALA A 107 12.94 36.37 -7.81
N THR A 108 12.51 37.30 -8.66
CA THR A 108 11.33 37.18 -9.55
C THR A 108 11.69 37.02 -11.03
N ASP A 109 12.88 36.49 -11.33
CA ASP A 109 13.28 36.13 -12.71
C ASP A 109 12.53 34.90 -13.24
N MET A 110 11.93 34.12 -12.34
CA MET A 110 10.97 33.08 -12.64
C MET A 110 9.65 33.41 -11.95
N ALA A 111 8.54 33.50 -12.70
CA ALA A 111 7.25 33.86 -12.12
C ALA A 111 6.65 32.69 -11.31
N PRO A 112 6.09 32.91 -10.11
CA PRO A 112 6.04 34.19 -9.39
C PRO A 112 7.37 34.57 -8.72
N ASP A 113 8.07 33.61 -8.10
CA ASP A 113 9.44 33.73 -7.61
C ASP A 113 10.15 32.36 -7.65
N ARG A 114 11.49 32.37 -7.51
CA ARG A 114 12.30 31.12 -7.52
C ARG A 114 11.86 30.14 -6.43
N LEU A 115 11.57 30.63 -5.22
CA LEU A 115 11.14 29.83 -4.07
C LEU A 115 9.87 29.04 -4.36
N THR A 116 8.89 29.68 -4.98
CA THR A 116 7.60 29.08 -5.33
C THR A 116 7.76 28.06 -6.44
N GLN A 117 8.58 28.35 -7.45
CA GLN A 117 8.92 27.39 -8.50
C GLN A 117 9.66 26.17 -7.93
N MET A 118 10.60 26.39 -7.02
CA MET A 118 11.30 25.32 -6.33
C MET A 118 10.36 24.48 -5.47
N ARG A 119 9.40 25.10 -4.77
CA ARG A 119 8.39 24.38 -4.00
C ARG A 119 7.57 23.44 -4.88
N PHE A 120 7.11 23.91 -6.03
CA PHE A 120 6.38 23.06 -6.98
C PHE A 120 7.25 21.92 -7.50
N ALA A 121 8.48 22.21 -7.92
CA ALA A 121 9.42 21.18 -8.35
C ALA A 121 9.71 20.16 -7.25
N ALA A 122 9.79 20.59 -5.98
CA ALA A 122 10.05 19.71 -4.85
C ALA A 122 8.85 18.79 -4.58
N LEU A 123 7.63 19.32 -4.64
CA LEU A 123 6.40 18.53 -4.56
C LEU A 123 6.32 17.51 -5.69
N ASP A 124 6.59 17.91 -6.93
CA ASP A 124 6.59 17.02 -8.09
C ASP A 124 7.69 15.95 -7.97
N PHE A 125 8.88 16.31 -7.49
CA PHE A 125 9.96 15.37 -7.23
C PHE A 125 9.56 14.32 -6.18
N THR A 126 8.93 14.73 -5.08
CA THR A 126 8.44 13.80 -4.05
C THR A 126 7.37 12.85 -4.57
N ASP A 127 6.49 13.30 -5.46
CA ASP A 127 5.41 12.47 -6.03
C ASP A 127 5.94 11.46 -7.05
N GLN A 128 6.96 11.84 -7.81
CA GLN A 128 7.55 10.97 -8.83
C GLN A 128 8.55 9.95 -8.25
N LEU A 129 9.15 10.24 -7.10
CA LEU A 129 10.02 9.30 -6.40
C LEU A 129 9.19 8.21 -5.70
N ARG A 130 8.91 7.11 -6.41
CA ARG A 130 8.00 6.04 -5.91
C ARG A 130 8.63 5.08 -4.89
N GLU A 131 9.95 4.96 -4.89
CA GLU A 131 10.68 3.93 -4.14
C GLU A 131 11.97 4.50 -3.55
N GLY A 132 12.43 3.90 -2.45
CA GLY A 132 13.59 4.34 -1.68
C GLY A 132 13.20 5.09 -0.41
N GLU A 133 14.20 5.54 0.34
CA GLU A 133 14.05 6.44 1.47
C GLU A 133 14.43 7.85 1.03
N LEU A 134 13.65 8.83 1.45
CA LEU A 134 13.88 10.24 1.20
C LEU A 134 14.15 10.97 2.52
N ALA A 135 15.14 11.85 2.55
CA ALA A 135 15.33 12.85 3.59
C ALA A 135 15.09 14.25 3.01
N LEU A 136 14.65 15.17 3.88
CA LEU A 136 14.47 16.57 3.54
C LEU A 136 15.41 17.42 4.38
N LEU A 137 16.24 18.20 3.70
CA LEU A 137 17.20 19.13 4.29
C LEU A 137 16.93 20.52 3.69
N SER A 138 17.01 21.56 4.53
CA SER A 138 17.02 22.94 4.06
C SER A 138 18.32 23.62 4.46
N PHE A 139 18.75 24.61 3.68
CA PHE A 139 19.95 25.37 4.02
C PHE A 139 19.82 26.84 3.66
N ALA A 140 20.53 27.68 4.41
CA ALA A 140 20.75 29.09 4.12
C ALA A 140 22.19 29.41 4.54
N GLY A 141 22.42 30.22 5.58
CA GLY A 141 23.77 30.38 6.15
C GLY A 141 24.29 29.14 6.88
N ASP A 142 23.37 28.25 7.31
CA ASP A 142 23.64 26.95 7.91
C ASP A 142 22.63 25.91 7.38
N ALA A 143 22.85 24.62 7.65
CA ALA A 143 22.05 23.51 7.14
C ALA A 143 21.26 22.79 8.24
N PHE A 144 19.97 22.52 7.99
CA PHE A 144 19.05 21.92 8.95
C PHE A 144 18.33 20.72 8.34
N VAL A 145 18.29 19.62 9.11
CA VAL A 145 17.51 18.43 8.74
C VAL A 145 16.05 18.67 9.13
N ILE A 146 15.17 18.73 8.14
CA ILE A 146 13.72 18.89 8.34
C ILE A 146 13.07 17.53 8.56
N SER A 147 13.46 16.53 7.76
CA SER A 147 13.11 15.12 7.97
C SER A 147 14.32 14.23 7.76
N PRO A 148 14.60 13.28 8.68
CA PRO A 148 15.54 12.21 8.42
C PRO A 148 15.05 11.29 7.28
N LEU A 149 15.90 10.33 6.86
CA LEU A 149 15.55 9.31 5.87
C LEU A 149 14.31 8.53 6.32
N THR A 150 13.30 8.51 5.47
CA THR A 150 12.04 7.79 5.71
C THR A 150 11.47 7.27 4.37
N PRO A 151 10.81 6.11 4.37
CA PRO A 151 10.02 5.66 3.22
C PRO A 151 8.68 6.43 3.08
N ASP A 152 8.27 7.19 4.10
CA ASP A 152 7.03 7.98 4.06
C ASP A 152 7.24 9.33 3.36
N HIS A 153 7.23 9.30 2.02
CA HIS A 153 7.35 10.50 1.19
C HIS A 153 6.17 11.47 1.35
N ASN A 154 4.99 10.96 1.73
CA ASN A 154 3.82 11.82 1.95
C ASN A 154 4.05 12.74 3.14
N ASN A 155 4.68 12.26 4.21
CA ASN A 155 5.01 13.11 5.35
C ASN A 155 5.98 14.24 4.95
N ILE A 156 6.99 13.95 4.12
CA ILE A 156 7.91 14.97 3.59
C ILE A 156 7.16 16.00 2.75
N ARG A 157 6.24 15.54 1.89
CA ARG A 157 5.41 16.42 1.05
C ARG A 157 4.63 17.45 1.88
N LEU A 158 4.15 17.07 3.07
CA LEU A 158 3.41 17.97 3.96
C LEU A 158 4.28 19.08 4.57
N LEU A 159 5.60 18.87 4.66
CA LEU A 159 6.54 19.83 5.26
C LEU A 159 7.03 20.90 4.27
N ILE A 160 7.07 20.57 2.97
CA ILE A 160 7.60 21.45 1.92
C ILE A 160 6.90 22.83 1.86
N PRO A 161 5.56 22.94 1.97
CA PRO A 161 4.87 24.23 1.86
C PRO A 161 5.25 25.25 2.94
N ASP A 162 5.63 24.78 4.14
CA ASP A 162 5.94 25.64 5.28
C ASP A 162 7.37 26.19 5.25
N LEU A 163 8.21 25.69 4.35
CA LEU A 163 9.59 26.14 4.19
C LEU A 163 9.65 27.50 3.49
N LYS A 164 10.33 28.44 4.15
CA LYS A 164 10.55 29.81 3.66
C LYS A 164 11.86 30.40 4.18
N PRO A 165 12.52 31.30 3.44
CA PRO A 165 13.76 31.94 3.88
C PRO A 165 13.68 32.64 5.25
N GLU A 166 12.50 33.16 5.59
CA GLU A 166 12.28 33.95 6.80
C GLU A 166 12.31 33.12 8.09
N ILE A 167 12.13 31.81 8.02
CA ILE A 167 12.24 30.93 9.20
C ILE A 167 13.68 30.44 9.44
N MET A 168 14.61 30.75 8.54
CA MET A 168 15.99 30.30 8.66
C MET A 168 16.76 31.10 9.72
N PRO A 169 17.37 30.44 10.74
CA PRO A 169 18.04 31.15 11.83
C PRO A 169 19.26 31.97 11.39
N VAL A 170 19.99 31.47 10.38
CA VAL A 170 21.20 32.10 9.85
C VAL A 170 20.99 32.36 8.37
N GLN A 171 21.10 33.63 7.99
CA GLN A 171 20.98 34.08 6.60
C GLN A 171 22.29 33.85 5.85
N GLY A 172 22.22 33.55 4.55
CA GLY A 172 23.36 33.24 3.69
C GLY A 172 23.05 32.10 2.71
N SER A 173 24.06 31.60 2.01
CA SER A 173 23.98 30.41 1.14
C SER A 173 25.25 29.56 1.30
N ASN A 174 25.18 28.60 2.22
CA ASN A 174 26.27 27.71 2.62
C ASN A 174 25.97 26.27 2.16
N LEU A 175 26.14 26.07 0.86
CA LEU A 175 25.98 24.76 0.24
C LEU A 175 26.97 23.72 0.80
N VAL A 176 28.16 24.14 1.24
CA VAL A 176 29.16 23.24 1.84
C VAL A 176 28.59 22.57 3.09
N ALA A 177 28.02 23.34 4.02
CA ALA A 177 27.38 22.81 5.23
C ALA A 177 26.23 21.86 4.89
N ALA A 178 25.44 22.17 3.85
CA ALA A 178 24.34 21.33 3.40
C ALA A 178 24.83 19.96 2.89
N LEU A 179 25.88 19.93 2.06
CA LEU A 179 26.47 18.68 1.55
C LEU A 179 27.12 17.85 2.67
N GLN A 180 27.80 18.49 3.62
CA GLN A 180 28.36 17.80 4.79
C GLN A 180 27.26 17.19 5.67
N GLN A 181 26.17 17.91 5.89
CA GLN A 181 25.04 17.40 6.66
C GLN A 181 24.30 16.27 5.93
N ALA A 182 24.22 16.32 4.59
CA ALA A 182 23.70 15.22 3.78
C ALA A 182 24.58 13.96 3.88
N ASP A 183 25.91 14.09 3.81
CA ASP A 183 26.86 12.97 4.04
C ASP A 183 26.67 12.34 5.42
N LYS A 184 26.58 13.17 6.45
CA LYS A 184 26.35 12.71 7.83
C LYS A 184 25.04 11.93 7.96
N LEU A 185 23.96 12.43 7.36
CA LEU A 185 22.63 11.80 7.39
C LEU A 185 22.67 10.42 6.71
N LEU A 186 23.27 10.33 5.52
CA LEU A 186 23.43 9.07 4.78
C LEU A 186 24.28 8.06 5.55
N ARG A 187 25.42 8.48 6.11
CA ARG A 187 26.29 7.60 6.90
C ARG A 187 25.62 7.10 8.18
N GLN A 188 24.91 7.96 8.89
CA GLN A 188 24.20 7.59 10.12
C GLN A 188 23.08 6.56 9.85
N ALA A 189 22.45 6.62 8.69
CA ALA A 189 21.46 5.65 8.24
C ALA A 189 22.09 4.37 7.63
N GLY A 190 23.42 4.26 7.59
CA GLY A 190 24.11 3.08 7.09
C GLY A 190 24.18 2.98 5.56
N TYR A 191 23.97 4.08 4.83
CA TYR A 191 24.13 4.14 3.39
C TYR A 191 25.56 4.58 3.03
N PRO A 192 26.40 3.68 2.47
CA PRO A 192 27.75 4.05 2.05
C PRO A 192 27.74 4.96 0.82
N ARG A 193 26.70 4.84 -0.02
CA ARG A 193 26.44 5.68 -1.19
C ARG A 193 24.96 6.06 -1.22
N GLY A 194 24.68 7.29 -1.65
CA GLY A 194 23.33 7.83 -1.77
C GLY A 194 23.27 8.92 -2.83
N ASP A 195 22.04 9.28 -3.19
CA ASP A 195 21.75 10.38 -4.10
C ASP A 195 21.50 11.66 -3.28
N VAL A 196 22.17 12.76 -3.61
CA VAL A 196 21.88 14.07 -3.04
C VAL A 196 21.41 14.97 -4.16
N VAL A 197 20.18 15.46 -4.03
CA VAL A 197 19.52 16.31 -5.02
C VAL A 197 19.38 17.70 -4.43
N VAL A 198 20.09 18.67 -4.99
CA VAL A 198 20.11 20.05 -4.48
C VAL A 198 19.28 20.93 -5.40
N PHE A 199 18.32 21.63 -4.81
CA PHE A 199 17.53 22.66 -5.46
C PHE A 199 18.00 24.01 -4.93
N THR A 200 18.63 24.81 -5.80
CA THR A 200 19.32 26.03 -5.38
C THR A 200 19.41 27.04 -6.52
N ASP A 201 19.63 28.32 -6.17
CA ASP A 201 20.01 29.34 -7.13
C ASP A 201 21.53 29.61 -7.18
N GLY A 202 22.33 28.86 -6.42
CA GLY A 202 23.78 28.94 -6.45
C GLY A 202 24.47 28.62 -5.13
N PHE A 203 25.54 29.36 -4.86
CA PHE A 203 26.33 29.28 -3.64
C PHE A 203 27.16 30.57 -3.53
N ASP A 204 27.74 30.86 -2.36
CA ASP A 204 28.64 32.01 -2.24
C ASP A 204 29.89 31.86 -3.12
N ASN A 205 30.25 32.90 -3.87
CA ASN A 205 31.32 32.88 -4.87
C ASN A 205 32.67 32.38 -4.33
N ASN A 206 32.95 32.59 -3.04
CA ASN A 206 34.20 32.17 -2.40
C ASN A 206 34.24 30.66 -2.10
N SER A 207 33.10 29.98 -2.13
CA SER A 207 32.95 28.58 -1.72
C SER A 207 33.18 27.57 -2.85
N PHE A 208 33.32 28.02 -4.10
CA PHE A 208 33.41 27.09 -5.25
C PHE A 208 34.58 26.10 -5.14
N ARG A 209 35.76 26.56 -4.71
CA ARG A 209 36.93 25.67 -4.55
C ARG A 209 36.70 24.63 -3.47
N GLU A 210 36.13 25.05 -2.33
CA GLU A 210 35.82 24.14 -1.22
C GLU A 210 34.76 23.11 -1.63
N LEU A 211 33.72 23.53 -2.36
CA LEU A 211 32.72 22.61 -2.92
C LEU A 211 33.35 21.61 -3.89
N GLN A 212 34.26 22.07 -4.76
CA GLN A 212 34.95 21.20 -5.70
C GLN A 212 35.81 20.16 -4.98
N ASP A 213 36.57 20.57 -3.95
CA ASP A 213 37.41 19.68 -3.15
C ASP A 213 36.57 18.66 -2.35
N LEU A 214 35.42 19.11 -1.82
CA LEU A 214 34.46 18.24 -1.14
C LEU A 214 33.90 17.19 -2.10
N VAL A 215 33.35 17.62 -3.23
CA VAL A 215 32.69 16.73 -4.22
C VAL A 215 33.67 15.73 -4.83
N ASN A 216 34.93 16.12 -5.07
CA ASN A 216 35.96 15.22 -5.62
C ASN A 216 36.22 13.97 -4.77
N ASN A 217 36.05 14.06 -3.44
CA ASN A 217 36.29 12.96 -2.52
C ASN A 217 34.98 12.39 -1.93
N TRP A 218 33.84 12.76 -2.53
CA TRP A 218 32.53 12.45 -1.97
C TRP A 218 31.99 11.12 -2.49
N PRO A 219 31.57 10.18 -1.63
CA PRO A 219 31.06 8.87 -2.08
C PRO A 219 29.62 8.92 -2.62
N HIS A 220 28.98 10.09 -2.61
CA HIS A 220 27.59 10.28 -2.99
C HIS A 220 27.48 10.96 -4.36
N ARG A 221 26.35 10.76 -5.03
CA ARG A 221 26.07 11.40 -6.32
C ARG A 221 25.32 12.70 -6.08
N LEU A 222 25.85 13.81 -6.60
CA LEU A 222 25.27 15.14 -6.55
C LEU A 222 24.52 15.44 -7.85
N SER A 223 23.20 15.60 -7.77
CA SER A 223 22.40 16.18 -8.84
C SER A 223 21.90 17.56 -8.41
N VAL A 224 21.84 18.50 -9.34
CA VAL A 224 21.49 19.90 -9.06
C VAL A 224 20.39 20.36 -10.00
N LEU A 225 19.33 20.92 -9.42
CA LEU A 225 18.31 21.67 -10.14
C LEU A 225 18.50 23.17 -9.83
N GLY A 226 18.95 23.92 -10.84
CA GLY A 226 19.25 25.33 -10.73
C GLY A 226 18.03 26.22 -10.94
N PHE A 227 17.73 27.12 -10.01
CA PHE A 227 16.62 28.09 -10.12
C PHE A 227 17.15 29.49 -10.41
N GLY A 228 16.61 30.11 -11.46
CA GLY A 228 16.96 31.46 -11.87
C GLY A 228 17.70 31.56 -13.21
N THR A 229 18.16 32.77 -13.53
CA THR A 229 18.79 33.12 -14.80
C THR A 229 20.20 33.70 -14.60
N GLU A 230 20.98 33.76 -15.69
CA GLU A 230 22.32 34.39 -15.67
C GLU A 230 22.25 35.91 -15.50
N ASP A 231 21.15 36.52 -15.97
CA ASP A 231 20.90 37.95 -15.83
C ASP A 231 20.51 38.31 -14.38
N GLY A 232 19.78 37.42 -13.71
CA GLY A 232 19.24 37.60 -12.37
C GLY A 232 18.06 38.57 -12.32
N ALA A 233 17.46 38.71 -11.14
CA ALA A 233 16.42 39.71 -10.87
C ALA A 233 16.54 40.24 -9.44
N PRO A 234 16.04 41.45 -9.15
CA PRO A 234 15.96 41.97 -7.80
C PRO A 234 15.22 41.02 -6.86
N VAL A 235 15.70 40.92 -5.62
CA VAL A 235 15.05 40.16 -4.56
C VAL A 235 13.98 41.01 -3.89
N GLN A 236 12.73 40.54 -3.90
CA GLN A 236 11.59 41.22 -3.26
C GLN A 236 11.25 40.56 -1.93
N LEU A 237 11.25 41.34 -0.85
CA LEU A 237 10.87 40.89 0.49
C LEU A 237 9.34 40.78 0.61
N GLU A 238 8.83 40.08 1.63
CA GLU A 238 7.38 39.93 1.86
C GLU A 238 6.67 41.28 2.07
N ASN A 239 7.38 42.30 2.54
CA ASN A 239 6.84 43.67 2.69
C ASN A 239 6.79 44.45 1.37
N GLY A 240 7.24 43.86 0.26
CA GLY A 240 7.31 44.46 -1.07
C GLY A 240 8.58 45.29 -1.34
N GLU A 241 9.44 45.49 -0.34
CA GLU A 241 10.70 46.21 -0.51
C GLU A 241 11.76 45.34 -1.20
N LEU A 242 12.70 46.00 -1.88
CA LEU A 242 13.84 45.31 -2.47
C LEU A 242 14.93 45.09 -1.42
N LEU A 243 15.50 43.88 -1.39
CA LEU A 243 16.65 43.58 -0.56
C LEU A 243 17.85 44.44 -1.01
N LYS A 244 18.48 45.10 -0.05
CA LYS A 244 19.65 45.95 -0.27
C LYS A 244 20.86 45.43 0.48
N THR A 245 22.04 45.64 -0.10
CA THR A 245 23.32 45.39 0.56
C THR A 245 23.54 46.41 1.69
N ALA A 246 24.57 46.18 2.53
CA ALA A 246 25.00 47.14 3.54
C ALA A 246 25.38 48.53 2.95
N THR A 247 25.71 48.59 1.66
CA THR A 247 26.02 49.83 0.93
C THR A 247 24.78 50.49 0.31
N GLY A 248 23.59 49.90 0.47
CA GLY A 248 22.32 50.43 -0.03
C GLY A 248 21.99 50.06 -1.49
N ALA A 249 22.86 49.29 -2.17
CA ALA A 249 22.60 48.81 -3.54
C ALA A 249 21.62 47.63 -3.53
N VAL A 250 20.77 47.53 -4.55
CA VAL A 250 19.82 46.41 -4.69
C VAL A 250 20.56 45.11 -4.99
N VAL A 251 20.19 44.03 -4.31
CA VAL A 251 20.77 42.69 -4.51
C VAL A 251 20.13 42.04 -5.73
N ILE A 252 20.96 41.64 -6.70
CA ILE A 252 20.54 40.96 -7.94
C ILE A 252 21.34 39.64 -8.05
N PRO A 253 20.82 38.53 -7.49
CA PRO A 253 21.48 37.22 -7.55
C PRO A 253 21.43 36.63 -8.95
N LYS A 254 22.55 36.04 -9.39
CA LYS A 254 22.70 35.38 -10.68
C LYS A 254 22.95 33.90 -10.47
N LEU A 255 22.42 33.06 -11.35
CA LEU A 255 22.62 31.61 -11.29
C LEU A 255 23.98 31.24 -11.92
N PRO A 256 24.95 30.68 -11.17
CA PRO A 256 26.24 30.27 -11.72
C PRO A 256 26.16 28.90 -12.42
N GLN A 257 25.45 28.83 -13.55
CA GLN A 257 25.16 27.56 -14.25
C GLN A 257 26.41 26.72 -14.57
N PRO A 258 27.51 27.27 -15.12
CA PRO A 258 28.67 26.46 -15.48
C PRO A 258 29.34 25.81 -14.28
N GLN A 259 29.32 26.49 -13.14
CA GLN A 259 29.93 26.00 -11.91
C GLN A 259 29.09 24.88 -11.28
N LEU A 260 27.77 25.05 -11.20
CA LEU A 260 26.85 24.00 -10.72
C LEU A 260 26.90 22.75 -11.61
N ALA A 261 26.94 22.94 -12.94
CA ALA A 261 27.08 21.85 -13.90
C ALA A 261 28.39 21.07 -13.71
N THR A 262 29.47 21.77 -13.36
CA THR A 262 30.77 21.14 -13.08
C THR A 262 30.68 20.26 -11.82
N LEU A 263 30.12 20.79 -10.73
CA LEU A 263 29.96 20.05 -9.47
C LEU A 263 29.12 18.78 -9.64
N ALA A 264 27.96 18.88 -10.32
CA ALA A 264 27.09 17.73 -10.53
C ALA A 264 27.79 16.63 -11.35
N ARG A 265 28.42 16.99 -12.47
CA ARG A 265 29.09 16.03 -13.36
C ARG A 265 30.28 15.34 -12.70
N GLN A 266 31.04 16.05 -11.85
CA GLN A 266 32.18 15.47 -11.13
C GLN A 266 31.78 14.30 -10.22
N SER A 267 30.59 14.37 -9.61
CA SER A 267 30.05 13.29 -8.76
C SER A 267 29.30 12.19 -9.53
N GLY A 268 29.22 12.28 -10.85
CA GLY A 268 28.43 11.38 -11.69
C GLY A 268 26.92 11.65 -11.68
N GLY A 269 26.47 12.82 -11.20
CA GLY A 269 25.08 13.26 -11.25
C GLY A 269 24.79 14.21 -12.42
N VAL A 270 23.62 14.85 -12.38
CA VAL A 270 23.10 15.67 -13.48
C VAL A 270 22.81 17.08 -13.00
N TYR A 271 23.09 18.07 -13.85
CA TYR A 271 22.63 19.44 -13.68
C TYR A 271 21.52 19.73 -14.69
N THR A 272 20.41 20.26 -14.20
CA THR A 272 19.29 20.74 -15.00
C THR A 272 18.92 22.14 -14.53
N GLN A 273 18.59 23.04 -15.45
CA GLN A 273 18.01 24.33 -15.07
C GLN A 273 16.49 24.19 -14.97
N ALA A 274 15.91 24.74 -13.91
CA ALA A 274 14.47 24.78 -13.73
C ALA A 274 13.82 25.58 -14.88
N SER A 275 12.81 25.00 -15.49
CA SER A 275 12.02 25.63 -16.56
C SER A 275 10.54 25.40 -16.29
N THR A 276 9.65 26.03 -17.04
CA THR A 276 8.20 25.76 -16.89
C THR A 276 7.76 24.46 -17.58
N THR A 277 8.69 23.67 -18.11
CA THR A 277 8.41 22.43 -18.85
C THR A 277 8.55 21.23 -17.91
N GLY A 278 7.53 20.36 -17.86
CA GLY A 278 7.43 19.27 -16.87
C GLY A 278 8.50 18.17 -16.93
N ASP A 279 9.42 18.22 -17.89
CA ASP A 279 10.43 17.19 -18.10
C ASP A 279 11.72 17.39 -17.26
N MET A 280 11.85 18.52 -16.54
CA MET A 280 13.11 18.89 -15.86
C MET A 280 13.59 17.88 -14.81
N LEU A 281 12.67 17.12 -14.20
CA LEU A 281 12.98 16.15 -13.15
C LEU A 281 13.31 14.75 -13.69
N ASN A 282 12.92 14.46 -14.94
CA ASN A 282 13.07 13.13 -15.54
C ASN A 282 14.53 12.69 -15.57
N ASP A 283 15.44 13.62 -15.89
CA ASP A 283 16.87 13.34 -15.95
C ASP A 283 17.47 12.97 -14.58
N ILE A 284 16.91 13.50 -13.49
CA ILE A 284 17.36 13.22 -12.12
C ILE A 284 16.74 11.93 -11.61
N ILE A 285 15.45 11.72 -11.84
CA ILE A 285 14.69 10.59 -11.30
C ILE A 285 15.07 9.28 -11.99
N ASN A 286 15.31 9.32 -13.30
CA ASN A 286 15.65 8.14 -14.09
C ASN A 286 17.12 7.71 -13.96
N LEU A 287 17.90 8.36 -13.09
CA LEU A 287 19.26 7.94 -12.82
C LEU A 287 19.29 6.52 -12.22
N PRO A 288 20.19 5.64 -12.69
CA PRO A 288 20.29 4.28 -12.18
C PRO A 288 20.67 4.28 -10.69
N PRO A 289 20.15 3.34 -9.87
CA PRO A 289 20.49 3.27 -8.46
C PRO A 289 21.97 2.96 -8.26
N LEU A 290 22.64 3.74 -7.41
CA LEU A 290 24.08 3.58 -7.10
C LEU A 290 24.40 2.19 -6.51
N SER A 291 23.44 1.60 -5.80
CA SER A 291 23.56 0.31 -5.08
C SER A 291 23.45 -0.92 -5.99
N ALA A 292 23.22 -0.78 -7.30
CA ALA A 292 23.16 -1.91 -8.22
C ALA A 292 24.47 -2.73 -8.29
N LEU A 293 25.58 -2.15 -7.83
CA LEU A 293 26.90 -2.80 -7.77
C LEU A 293 27.08 -3.72 -6.54
N ASP A 294 26.29 -3.56 -5.47
CA ASP A 294 26.43 -4.30 -4.19
C ASP A 294 25.31 -5.36 -3.96
N GLN A 295 24.47 -5.61 -4.97
CA GLN A 295 23.32 -6.53 -4.85
C GLN A 295 23.70 -8.01 -4.60
N ALA A 296 24.97 -8.38 -4.79
CA ALA A 296 25.46 -9.74 -4.58
C ALA A 296 25.38 -10.20 -3.10
N ASP A 297 25.56 -9.30 -2.12
CA ASP A 297 25.65 -9.69 -0.70
C ASP A 297 24.33 -9.56 0.07
N THR A 298 23.42 -8.68 -0.36
CA THR A 298 22.19 -8.39 0.42
C THR A 298 21.09 -9.44 0.25
N THR A 299 21.17 -10.28 -0.79
CA THR A 299 20.17 -11.34 -1.08
C THR A 299 20.11 -12.41 0.03
N LYS A 300 21.12 -12.50 0.92
CA LYS A 300 21.17 -13.51 1.98
C LYS A 300 20.47 -13.14 3.29
N GLN A 301 20.16 -11.87 3.55
CA GLN A 301 19.83 -11.42 4.91
C GLN A 301 18.35 -11.15 5.23
N ILE A 302 17.44 -11.14 4.25
CA ILE A 302 16.01 -10.92 4.51
C ILE A 302 15.18 -12.04 3.87
N GLN A 303 15.38 -13.27 4.34
CA GLN A 303 14.37 -14.32 4.19
C GLN A 303 13.55 -14.33 5.48
N GLY A 304 12.32 -13.82 5.42
CA GLY A 304 11.39 -13.91 6.54
C GLY A 304 11.19 -15.36 6.98
N ASP A 305 11.03 -15.58 8.28
CA ASP A 305 10.84 -16.91 8.89
C ASP A 305 9.44 -17.50 8.64
N GLN A 306 8.72 -17.05 7.61
CA GLN A 306 7.40 -17.59 7.28
C GLN A 306 7.53 -18.87 6.44
N TRP A 307 7.02 -19.95 7.00
CA TRP A 307 7.00 -21.28 6.40
C TRP A 307 5.64 -21.60 5.81
N GLN A 308 5.63 -22.28 4.66
CA GLN A 308 4.41 -22.71 3.98
C GLN A 308 3.77 -23.85 4.76
N ASP A 309 2.51 -23.68 5.17
CA ASP A 309 1.74 -24.80 5.70
C ASP A 309 1.28 -25.69 4.54
N ASN A 310 1.85 -26.90 4.46
CA ASN A 310 1.54 -27.86 3.41
C ASN A 310 0.45 -28.87 3.83
N ALA A 311 -0.29 -28.59 4.91
CA ALA A 311 -1.44 -29.40 5.34
C ALA A 311 -2.51 -29.59 4.25
N ILE A 312 -2.58 -28.69 3.26
CA ILE A 312 -3.52 -28.76 2.14
C ILE A 312 -3.45 -30.09 1.38
N TYR A 313 -2.26 -30.66 1.21
CA TYR A 313 -2.11 -31.95 0.52
C TYR A 313 -2.73 -33.11 1.31
N LEU A 314 -2.70 -33.04 2.64
CA LEU A 314 -3.34 -34.03 3.51
C LEU A 314 -4.87 -33.89 3.50
N VAL A 315 -5.39 -32.67 3.31
CA VAL A 315 -6.84 -32.44 3.09
C VAL A 315 -7.30 -33.11 1.78
N TRP A 316 -6.52 -33.03 0.71
CA TRP A 316 -6.81 -33.77 -0.53
C TRP A 316 -6.81 -35.29 -0.34
N LEU A 317 -5.95 -35.83 0.53
CA LEU A 317 -5.93 -37.25 0.88
C LEU A 317 -7.18 -37.67 1.69
N LEU A 318 -7.73 -36.78 2.52
CA LEU A 318 -8.92 -37.06 3.33
C LEU A 318 -10.20 -37.23 2.49
N LEU A 319 -10.32 -36.49 1.38
CA LEU A 319 -11.51 -36.49 0.52
C LEU A 319 -11.89 -37.89 -0.01
N PRO A 320 -11.02 -38.66 -0.69
CA PRO A 320 -11.37 -40.00 -1.16
C PRO A 320 -11.65 -40.96 0.01
N LEU A 321 -10.91 -40.82 1.12
CA LEU A 321 -11.07 -41.64 2.32
C LEU A 321 -12.46 -41.47 2.96
N LEU A 322 -13.00 -40.26 2.95
CA LEU A 322 -14.35 -39.99 3.42
C LEU A 322 -15.44 -40.46 2.43
N LEU A 323 -15.20 -40.34 1.11
CA LEU A 323 -16.14 -40.80 0.06
C LEU A 323 -16.34 -42.32 0.05
N LEU A 324 -15.34 -43.09 0.46
CA LEU A 324 -15.43 -44.53 0.68
C LEU A 324 -16.50 -44.90 1.74
N ASN A 325 -16.88 -43.97 2.62
CA ASN A 325 -17.91 -44.16 3.63
C ASN A 325 -19.30 -43.73 3.12
N ARG A 326 -19.97 -44.64 2.37
CA ARG A 326 -21.29 -44.45 1.73
C ARG A 326 -22.43 -43.91 2.63
N LYS A 327 -22.28 -43.93 3.96
CA LYS A 327 -23.29 -43.44 4.91
C LYS A 327 -23.26 -41.93 5.13
N TYR A 328 -22.12 -41.27 4.89
CA TYR A 328 -21.92 -39.84 5.20
C TYR A 328 -21.59 -39.00 3.96
N SER A 329 -21.68 -39.58 2.77
CA SER A 329 -21.41 -38.90 1.49
C SER A 329 -22.32 -37.69 1.24
N SER A 330 -23.51 -37.66 1.82
CA SER A 330 -24.44 -36.52 1.76
C SER A 330 -23.96 -35.30 2.55
N LEU A 331 -23.28 -35.49 3.69
CA LEU A 331 -22.70 -34.39 4.47
C LEU A 331 -21.48 -33.78 3.76
N LEU A 332 -20.80 -34.59 2.95
CA LEU A 332 -19.61 -34.18 2.20
C LEU A 332 -19.96 -33.30 0.98
N ALA A 333 -21.12 -33.54 0.35
CA ALA A 333 -21.65 -32.66 -0.68
C ALA A 333 -21.87 -31.23 -0.15
N ILE A 334 -22.31 -31.09 1.10
CA ILE A 334 -22.52 -29.78 1.75
C ILE A 334 -21.17 -29.07 1.98
N GLY A 335 -20.14 -29.80 2.44
CA GLY A 335 -18.80 -29.25 2.65
C GLY A 335 -18.10 -28.81 1.37
N VAL A 336 -18.22 -29.59 0.29
CA VAL A 336 -17.67 -29.22 -1.03
C VAL A 336 -18.39 -28.03 -1.64
N VAL A 337 -19.71 -27.90 -1.43
CA VAL A 337 -20.48 -26.73 -1.86
C VAL A 337 -20.06 -25.47 -1.09
N MET A 338 -19.68 -25.57 0.18
CA MET A 338 -19.16 -24.43 0.96
C MET A 338 -17.72 -24.02 0.60
N LEU A 339 -16.94 -24.90 -0.06
CA LEU A 339 -15.58 -24.64 -0.51
C LEU A 339 -15.50 -24.07 -1.94
N LEU A 340 -16.63 -23.98 -2.65
CA LEU A 340 -16.68 -23.25 -3.91
C LEU A 340 -16.50 -21.75 -3.62
N PRO A 341 -15.57 -21.05 -4.30
CA PRO A 341 -15.39 -19.62 -4.08
C PRO A 341 -16.72 -18.92 -4.42
N ALA A 342 -17.38 -18.39 -3.40
CA ALA A 342 -18.55 -17.55 -3.61
C ALA A 342 -18.10 -16.31 -4.38
N PRO A 343 -18.79 -15.90 -5.46
CA PRO A 343 -18.63 -14.54 -5.96
C PRO A 343 -18.93 -13.60 -4.79
N SER A 344 -18.04 -12.62 -4.56
CA SER A 344 -18.19 -11.63 -3.51
C SER A 344 -19.42 -10.75 -3.81
N HIS A 345 -20.59 -11.20 -3.38
CA HIS A 345 -21.79 -10.39 -3.33
C HIS A 345 -21.96 -9.93 -1.89
N ALA A 346 -22.03 -8.61 -1.69
CA ALA A 346 -22.43 -8.04 -0.41
C ALA A 346 -23.85 -8.55 -0.11
N PHE A 347 -23.94 -9.54 0.76
CA PHE A 347 -25.18 -10.18 1.16
C PHE A 347 -25.66 -9.51 2.44
N GLU A 348 -26.75 -8.74 2.36
CA GLU A 348 -27.39 -8.16 3.54
C GLU A 348 -28.59 -9.00 3.95
N TRP A 349 -28.84 -9.14 5.26
CA TRP A 349 -29.97 -9.93 5.78
C TRP A 349 -31.34 -9.47 5.23
N ARG A 350 -31.44 -8.21 4.79
CA ARG A 350 -32.63 -7.61 4.17
C ARG A 350 -32.90 -8.13 2.75
N ASP A 351 -31.88 -8.60 2.03
CA ASP A 351 -32.00 -9.10 0.65
C ASP A 351 -32.82 -10.39 0.55
N LEU A 352 -32.94 -11.14 1.64
CA LEU A 352 -33.74 -12.37 1.72
C LEU A 352 -35.25 -12.12 1.71
N TRP A 353 -35.69 -10.92 2.11
CA TRP A 353 -37.09 -10.63 2.41
C TRP A 353 -37.65 -9.46 1.62
N GLN A 354 -36.79 -8.61 1.06
CA GLN A 354 -37.18 -7.40 0.34
C GLN A 354 -36.43 -7.28 -0.97
N THR A 355 -37.12 -6.81 -2.01
CA THR A 355 -36.46 -6.46 -3.27
C THR A 355 -35.63 -5.17 -3.10
N ARG A 356 -34.57 -4.99 -3.90
CA ARG A 356 -33.75 -3.75 -3.86
C ARG A 356 -34.58 -2.47 -4.00
N GLN A 357 -35.68 -2.51 -4.78
CA GLN A 357 -36.57 -1.36 -4.93
C GLN A 357 -37.33 -1.05 -3.63
N GLN A 358 -37.79 -2.07 -2.90
CA GLN A 358 -38.44 -1.88 -1.60
C GLN A 358 -37.45 -1.35 -0.56
N GLN A 359 -36.22 -1.85 -0.57
CA GLN A 359 -35.16 -1.33 0.29
C GLN A 359 -34.83 0.13 -0.04
N ALA A 360 -34.69 0.49 -1.33
CA ALA A 360 -34.45 1.86 -1.76
C ALA A 360 -35.56 2.81 -1.30
N GLN A 361 -36.83 2.39 -1.40
CA GLN A 361 -37.97 3.16 -0.93
C GLN A 361 -37.96 3.35 0.58
N GLN A 362 -37.60 2.31 1.32
CA GLN A 362 -37.50 2.36 2.78
C GLN A 362 -36.36 3.29 3.22
N ASP A 363 -35.17 3.19 2.60
CA ASP A 363 -34.03 4.06 2.88
C ASP A 363 -34.38 5.52 2.54
N TYR A 364 -35.08 5.76 1.43
CA TYR A 364 -35.57 7.08 1.03
C TYR A 364 -36.57 7.67 2.05
N GLN A 365 -37.45 6.86 2.63
CA GLN A 365 -38.38 7.28 3.67
C GLN A 365 -37.68 7.55 5.02
N GLN A 366 -36.60 6.83 5.29
CA GLN A 366 -35.78 6.99 6.49
C GLN A 366 -34.81 8.18 6.40
N GLY A 367 -34.73 8.84 5.25
CA GLY A 367 -33.85 9.99 5.00
C GLY A 367 -32.43 9.60 4.57
N ASP A 368 -32.14 8.32 4.37
CA ASP A 368 -30.87 7.87 3.82
C ASP A 368 -30.92 7.88 2.28
N TYR A 369 -30.85 9.10 1.75
CA TYR A 369 -30.95 9.35 0.31
C TYR A 369 -29.74 8.83 -0.48
N ASN A 370 -28.56 8.74 0.15
CA ASN A 370 -27.36 8.20 -0.48
C ASN A 370 -27.50 6.72 -0.78
N SER A 371 -27.90 5.93 0.22
CA SER A 371 -28.14 4.49 0.06
C SER A 371 -29.31 4.21 -0.88
N ALA A 372 -30.40 4.98 -0.75
CA ALA A 372 -31.57 4.86 -1.61
C ALA A 372 -31.22 5.05 -3.10
N ARG A 373 -30.43 6.08 -3.41
CA ARG A 373 -30.01 6.39 -4.78
C ARG A 373 -29.26 5.24 -5.46
N GLN A 374 -28.37 4.56 -4.74
CA GLN A 374 -27.61 3.44 -5.29
C GLN A 374 -28.50 2.21 -5.54
N LYS A 375 -29.59 2.06 -4.78
CA LYS A 375 -30.50 0.92 -4.84
C LYS A 375 -31.65 1.12 -5.83
N PHE A 376 -32.07 2.36 -6.10
CA PHE A 376 -33.06 2.68 -7.13
C PHE A 376 -32.56 2.32 -8.53
N LYS A 377 -33.41 1.68 -9.33
CA LYS A 377 -33.12 1.38 -10.74
C LYS A 377 -33.63 2.47 -11.69
N GLU A 378 -34.71 3.15 -11.32
CA GLU A 378 -35.32 4.19 -12.15
C GLU A 378 -34.58 5.52 -11.99
N PRO A 379 -34.11 6.15 -13.09
CA PRO A 379 -33.33 7.38 -13.00
C PRO A 379 -34.09 8.56 -12.36
N LEU A 380 -35.42 8.60 -12.50
CA LEU A 380 -36.25 9.60 -11.86
C LEU A 380 -36.14 9.53 -10.32
N TRP A 381 -36.20 8.33 -9.75
CA TRP A 381 -36.06 8.12 -8.29
C TRP A 381 -34.63 8.32 -7.80
N GLN A 382 -33.63 7.98 -8.61
CA GLN A 382 -32.23 8.32 -8.32
C GLN A 382 -32.03 9.84 -8.23
N GLY A 383 -32.63 10.58 -9.17
CA GLY A 383 -32.63 12.05 -9.16
C GLY A 383 -33.36 12.63 -7.96
N ASN A 384 -34.53 12.08 -7.62
CA ASN A 384 -35.29 12.50 -6.43
C ASN A 384 -34.48 12.31 -5.14
N ALA A 385 -33.78 11.18 -5.00
CA ALA A 385 -32.90 10.90 -3.88
C ALA A 385 -31.71 11.87 -3.84
N ALA A 386 -31.01 12.08 -4.95
CA ALA A 386 -29.89 13.03 -5.02
C ALA A 386 -30.33 14.48 -4.69
N TYR A 387 -31.49 14.91 -5.21
CA TYR A 387 -32.04 16.24 -4.97
C TYR A 387 -32.35 16.45 -3.48
N ARG A 388 -32.98 15.47 -2.82
CA ARG A 388 -33.26 15.55 -1.37
C ARG A 388 -32.01 15.46 -0.50
N ASN A 389 -30.95 14.87 -1.03
CA ASN A 389 -29.64 14.84 -0.39
C ASN A 389 -28.84 16.14 -0.57
N GLY A 390 -29.38 17.13 -1.30
CA GLY A 390 -28.69 18.40 -1.60
C GLY A 390 -27.66 18.31 -2.72
N ASP A 391 -27.53 17.16 -3.38
CA ASP A 391 -26.60 16.97 -4.50
C ASP A 391 -27.29 17.28 -5.83
N PHE A 392 -27.42 18.57 -6.11
CA PHE A 392 -28.15 19.06 -7.28
C PHE A 392 -27.45 18.72 -8.61
N GLN A 393 -26.12 18.52 -8.60
CA GLN A 393 -25.37 18.11 -9.79
C GLN A 393 -25.67 16.67 -10.17
N GLN A 394 -25.65 15.74 -9.20
CA GLN A 394 -26.01 14.34 -9.48
C GLN A 394 -27.51 14.19 -9.75
N ALA A 395 -28.35 15.03 -9.14
CA ALA A 395 -29.78 15.09 -9.46
C ALA A 395 -30.02 15.50 -10.93
N GLU A 396 -29.33 16.54 -11.42
CA GLU A 396 -29.41 16.97 -12.81
C GLU A 396 -29.06 15.83 -13.78
N GLN A 397 -27.95 15.13 -13.55
CA GLN A 397 -27.52 14.02 -14.40
C GLN A 397 -28.57 12.90 -14.45
N ALA A 398 -29.11 12.53 -13.29
CA ALA A 398 -30.15 11.52 -13.18
C ALA A 398 -31.45 11.96 -13.88
N TYR A 399 -31.88 13.21 -13.72
CA TYR A 399 -33.08 13.72 -14.40
C TYR A 399 -32.89 13.86 -15.92
N ARG A 400 -31.70 14.26 -16.40
CA ARG A 400 -31.40 14.25 -17.84
C ARG A 400 -31.52 12.83 -18.40
N SER A 401 -30.97 11.85 -17.71
CA SER A 401 -31.13 10.44 -18.11
C SER A 401 -32.58 9.95 -18.04
N ALA A 402 -33.37 10.43 -17.07
CA ALA A 402 -34.79 10.15 -16.96
C ALA A 402 -35.58 10.75 -18.15
N THR A 403 -35.33 12.01 -18.50
CA THR A 403 -35.98 12.66 -19.66
C THR A 403 -35.64 11.99 -21.00
N ALA A 404 -34.42 11.45 -21.12
CA ALA A 404 -33.99 10.72 -22.30
C ALA A 404 -34.65 9.33 -22.44
N GLN A 405 -34.89 8.64 -21.32
CA GLN A 405 -35.50 7.30 -21.33
C GLN A 405 -37.04 7.36 -21.34
N THR A 406 -37.63 8.28 -20.59
CA THR A 406 -39.08 8.42 -20.47
C THR A 406 -39.43 9.90 -20.28
N PRO A 407 -39.76 10.62 -21.36
CA PRO A 407 -40.10 12.03 -21.30
C PRO A 407 -41.42 12.23 -20.52
N THR A 408 -41.31 12.60 -19.25
CA THR A 408 -42.45 12.90 -18.36
C THR A 408 -42.37 14.34 -17.88
N ALA A 409 -43.53 14.95 -17.63
CA ALA A 409 -43.61 16.32 -17.12
C ALA A 409 -42.83 16.47 -15.79
N ASP A 410 -42.93 15.46 -14.91
CA ASP A 410 -42.22 15.44 -13.62
C ASP A 410 -40.70 15.42 -13.78
N ALA A 411 -40.18 14.68 -14.76
CA ALA A 411 -38.74 14.63 -15.01
C ALA A 411 -38.19 15.98 -15.51
N TYR A 412 -38.90 16.66 -16.42
CA TYR A 412 -38.51 18.00 -16.89
C TYR A 412 -38.66 19.05 -15.80
N HIS A 413 -39.73 18.99 -15.02
CA HIS A 413 -39.96 19.89 -13.89
C HIS A 413 -38.86 19.76 -12.82
N ASN A 414 -38.50 18.53 -12.44
CA ASN A 414 -37.47 18.30 -11.44
C ASN A 414 -36.05 18.62 -11.97
N LEU A 415 -35.81 18.44 -13.27
CA LEU A 415 -34.59 18.93 -13.92
C LEU A 415 -34.48 20.46 -13.83
N GLY A 416 -35.56 21.18 -14.15
CA GLY A 416 -35.61 22.64 -14.04
C GLY A 416 -35.36 23.14 -12.62
N ASN A 417 -35.98 22.49 -11.63
CA ASN A 417 -35.74 22.81 -10.21
C ASN A 417 -34.28 22.55 -9.79
N SER A 418 -33.67 21.48 -10.29
CA SER A 418 -32.26 21.17 -10.01
C SER A 418 -31.31 22.19 -10.61
N LEU A 419 -31.61 22.71 -11.80
CA LEU A 419 -30.84 23.78 -12.45
C LEU A 419 -31.02 25.13 -11.72
N ALA A 420 -32.24 25.44 -11.28
CA ALA A 420 -32.53 26.64 -10.50
C ALA A 420 -31.79 26.64 -9.15
N GLN A 421 -31.74 25.51 -8.44
CA GLN A 421 -30.94 25.37 -7.21
C GLN A 421 -29.44 25.54 -7.45
N GLN A 422 -28.96 25.24 -8.66
CA GLN A 422 -27.58 25.51 -9.09
C GLN A 422 -27.39 26.93 -9.65
N GLN A 423 -28.38 27.82 -9.55
CA GLN A 423 -28.36 29.19 -10.08
C GLN A 423 -28.17 29.28 -11.60
N ARG A 424 -28.57 28.25 -12.34
CA ARG A 424 -28.51 28.18 -13.81
C ARG A 424 -29.91 28.40 -14.38
N TYR A 425 -30.19 29.65 -14.75
CA TYR A 425 -31.51 30.11 -15.21
C TYR A 425 -31.63 30.22 -16.74
N GLU A 426 -30.50 30.08 -17.44
CA GLU A 426 -30.40 29.96 -18.90
C GLU A 426 -30.32 28.48 -19.30
#